data_AF-A0A418ZNS5-F1
#
_entry.id   AF-A0A418ZNS5-F1
#
_cell.length_a   1.000
_cell.length_b   1.000
_cell.length_c   1.000
_cell.angle_alpha   90.00
_cell.angle_beta   90.00
_cell.angle_gamma   90.00
#
_symmetry.space_group_name_H-M   'P 1'
#
loop_
_entity.id
_entity.type
_entity.pdbx_description
1 polymer ?
#
loop_
_entity_poly.entity_id
_entity_poly.type
_entity_poly.pdbx_seq_one_letter_code
_entity_poly.pdbx_strand_id
1 'polypeptide(L)'
;VQTRVWAVVALSACLSLMFPTIYGIALHGLGQDTKFGAAGLVMAILGGAVMPLVQGAVLDAHGAALSYVVPALCFLVVAGFGIFDLRAAARR
;
A
#
# COMPACT_ATOMS: atom_id res chain seq x y z
N VAL A 1 -22.11 -14.40 7.21
CA VAL A 1 -21.97 -12.93 7.35
C VAL A 1 -20.88 -12.56 8.34
N GLN A 2 -20.88 -13.13 9.56
CA GLN A 2 -19.91 -12.82 10.62
C GLN A 2 -18.42 -12.96 10.23
N THR A 3 -18.03 -14.02 9.52
CA THR A 3 -16.62 -14.26 9.12
C THR A 3 -16.06 -13.21 8.15
N ARG A 4 -16.91 -12.63 7.30
CA ARG A 4 -16.49 -11.61 6.32
C ARG A 4 -16.25 -10.25 6.99
N VAL A 5 -17.02 -9.94 8.03
CA VAL A 5 -16.84 -8.70 8.81
C VAL A 5 -15.49 -8.73 9.53
N TRP A 6 -15.13 -9.85 10.15
CA TRP A 6 -13.81 -10.02 10.79
C TRP A 6 -12.66 -9.86 9.80
N ALA A 7 -12.79 -10.38 8.58
CA ALA A 7 -11.78 -10.20 7.53
C ALA A 7 -11.60 -8.73 7.12
N VAL A 8 -12.70 -7.99 6.96
CA VAL A 8 -12.65 -6.55 6.62
C VAL A 8 -12.08 -5.73 7.77
N VAL A 9 -12.43 -6.05 9.02
CA VAL A 9 -11.85 -5.37 10.20
C VAL A 9 -10.35 -5.61 10.29
N ALA A 10 -9.90 -6.85 10.10
CA ALA A 10 -8.47 -7.19 10.08
C ALA A 10 -7.73 -6.49 8.93
N LEU A 11 -8.33 -6.46 7.73
CA LEU A 11 -7.80 -5.71 6.59
C LEU A 11 -7.65 -4.23 6.94
N SER A 12 -8.68 -3.56 7.44
CA SER A 12 -8.62 -2.15 7.84
C SER A 12 -7.52 -1.86 8.86
N ALA A 13 -7.33 -2.76 9.83
CA ALA A 13 -6.23 -2.65 10.79
C ALA A 13 -4.86 -2.73 10.09
N CYS A 14 -4.67 -3.70 9.18
CA CYS A 14 -3.44 -3.82 8.40
C CYS A 14 -3.18 -2.61 7.51
N LEU A 15 -4.20 -2.09 6.80
CA LEU A 15 -4.06 -0.92 5.92
C LEU A 15 -3.64 0.33 6.70
N SER A 16 -4.17 0.51 7.92
CA SER A 16 -3.84 1.66 8.78
C SER A 16 -2.36 1.70 9.16
N LEU A 17 -1.75 0.54 9.41
CA LEU A 17 -0.33 0.45 9.78
C LEU A 17 0.59 0.60 8.56
N MET A 18 0.14 0.19 7.38
CA MET A 18 0.98 0.11 6.19
C MET A 18 1.55 1.48 5.77
N PHE A 19 0.72 2.52 5.71
CA PHE A 19 1.15 3.86 5.33
C PHE A 19 2.17 4.48 6.30
N PRO A 20 1.93 4.57 7.62
CA PRO A 20 2.90 5.11 8.57
C PRO A 20 4.19 4.28 8.64
N THR A 21 4.13 2.95 8.45
CA THR A 21 5.35 2.12 8.38
C THR A 21 6.18 2.43 7.14
N ILE A 22 5.58 2.49 5.94
CA ILE A 22 6.30 2.85 4.71
C ILE A 22 6.87 4.26 4.83
N TYR A 23 6.07 5.21 5.31
CA TYR A 23 6.49 6.60 5.50
C TYR A 23 7.64 6.71 6.51
N GLY A 24 7.58 5.97 7.61
CA GLY A 24 8.65 5.92 8.61
C GLY A 24 9.94 5.32 8.07
N ILE A 25 9.86 4.19 7.36
CA ILE A 25 11.04 3.51 6.78
C ILE A 25 11.68 4.35 5.67
N ALA A 26 10.86 4.90 4.76
CA ALA A 26 11.35 5.67 3.61
C ALA A 26 12.05 6.98 4.01
N LEU A 27 11.69 7.55 5.16
CA LEU A 27 12.30 8.77 5.70
C LEU A 27 13.42 8.49 6.71
N HIS A 28 13.63 7.23 7.09
CA HIS A 28 14.65 6.88 8.07
C HIS A 28 16.06 7.13 7.49
N GLY A 29 16.85 7.97 8.16
CA GLY A 29 18.23 8.26 7.76
C GLY A 29 18.41 9.37 6.72
N LEU A 30 17.34 10.06 6.30
CA LEU A 30 17.39 11.14 5.29
C LEU A 30 17.89 12.50 5.83
N GLY A 31 17.97 12.69 7.14
CA GLY A 31 18.50 13.93 7.74
C GLY A 31 17.80 15.20 7.26
N GLN A 32 18.54 16.15 6.68
CA GLN A 32 18.01 17.43 6.19
C GLN A 32 17.09 17.29 4.95
N ASP A 33 17.15 16.16 4.25
CA ASP A 33 16.37 15.91 3.03
C ASP A 33 15.01 15.25 3.32
N THR A 34 14.73 14.92 4.58
CA THR A 34 13.46 14.34 5.03
C THR A 34 12.25 15.14 4.55
N LYS A 35 12.35 16.48 4.50
CA LYS A 35 11.28 17.36 4.01
C LYS A 35 10.95 17.16 2.53
N PHE A 36 11.98 16.91 1.69
CA PHE A 36 11.80 16.66 0.27
C PHE A 36 11.33 15.23 0.02
N GLY A 37 11.86 14.26 0.77
CA GLY A 37 11.38 12.87 0.74
C GLY A 37 9.91 12.76 1.14
N ALA A 38 9.50 13.45 2.21
CA ALA A 38 8.13 13.53 2.67
C ALA A 38 7.20 14.11 1.61
N ALA A 39 7.59 15.23 0.98
CA ALA A 39 6.84 15.83 -0.11
C ALA A 39 6.67 14.88 -1.31
N GLY A 40 7.72 14.13 -1.67
CA GLY A 40 7.66 13.11 -2.71
C GLY A 40 6.68 11.98 -2.38
N LEU A 41 6.69 11.48 -1.13
CA LEU A 41 5.74 10.46 -0.68
C LEU A 41 4.29 10.95 -0.75
N VAL A 42 4.01 12.20 -0.37
CA VAL A 42 2.68 12.80 -0.47
C VAL A 42 2.25 12.93 -1.93
N MET A 43 3.14 13.35 -2.82
CA MET A 43 2.85 13.41 -4.26
C MET A 43 2.57 12.03 -4.87
N ALA A 44 3.20 10.97 -4.36
CA ALA A 44 2.91 9.60 -4.79
C ALA A 44 1.48 9.14 -4.43
N ILE A 45 0.85 9.72 -3.41
CA ILE A 45 -0.55 9.41 -3.04
C ILE A 45 -1.50 9.81 -4.18
N LEU A 46 -1.24 10.92 -4.88
CA LEU A 46 -2.00 11.31 -6.07
C LEU A 46 -1.91 10.25 -7.18
N GLY A 47 -0.73 9.65 -7.36
CA GLY A 47 -0.57 8.51 -8.27
C GLY A 47 -1.40 7.28 -7.85
N GLY A 48 -1.54 7.08 -6.54
CA GLY A 48 -2.40 6.03 -5.96
C GLY A 48 -3.89 6.19 -6.25
N ALA A 49 -4.38 7.42 -6.47
CA ALA A 49 -5.78 7.69 -6.81
C ALA A 49 -6.19 7.14 -8.19
N VAL A 50 -5.23 6.81 -9.04
CA VAL A 50 -5.48 6.18 -10.35
C VAL A 50 -5.89 4.70 -10.19
N MET A 51 -5.38 4.00 -9.17
CA MET A 51 -5.65 2.57 -8.98
C MET A 51 -7.13 2.26 -8.70
N PRO A 52 -7.86 3.03 -7.86
CA PRO A 52 -9.32 2.89 -7.71
C PRO A 52 -10.11 3.09 -9.01
N LEU A 53 -9.67 3.97 -9.91
CA LEU A 53 -10.32 4.18 -11.21
C LEU A 53 -10.16 2.95 -12.11
N VAL A 54 -8.96 2.35 -12.12
CA VAL A 54 -8.71 1.09 -12.83
C VAL A 54 -9.55 -0.04 -12.23
N GLN A 55 -9.63 -0.13 -10.90
CA GLN A 55 -10.47 -1.12 -10.23
C GLN A 55 -11.96 -0.93 -10.56
N GLY A 56 -12.45 0.32 -10.60
CA GLY A 56 -13.83 0.65 -10.99
C GLY A 56 -14.14 0.25 -12.44
N ALA A 57 -13.23 0.51 -13.37
CA ALA A 57 -13.39 0.10 -14.76
C ALA A 57 -13.44 -1.44 -14.91
N VAL A 58 -12.64 -2.17 -14.13
CA VAL A 58 -12.66 -3.65 -14.11
C VAL A 58 -13.95 -4.17 -13.46
N LEU A 59 -14.49 -3.46 -12.46
CA LEU A 59 -15.76 -3.79 -11.81
C LEU A 59 -16.93 -3.74 -12.78
N ASP A 60 -17.00 -2.69 -13.58
CA ASP A 60 -18.07 -2.49 -14.54
C ASP A 60 -18.02 -3.52 -15.69
N ALA A 61 -16.82 -3.98 -16.07
CA ALA A 61 -16.63 -4.90 -17.19
C ALA A 61 -16.66 -6.40 -16.82
N HIS A 62 -16.15 -6.79 -15.65
CA HIS A 62 -15.88 -8.21 -15.29
C HIS A 62 -16.50 -8.62 -13.96
N GLY A 63 -17.16 -7.70 -13.25
CA GLY A 63 -17.80 -7.96 -11.97
C GLY A 63 -16.86 -7.96 -10.77
N ALA A 64 -17.47 -8.03 -9.57
CA ALA A 64 -16.78 -7.79 -8.31
C ALA A 64 -15.65 -8.77 -7.99
N ALA A 65 -15.78 -10.03 -8.39
CA ALA A 65 -14.78 -11.05 -8.06
C ALA A 65 -13.42 -10.78 -8.71
N LEU A 66 -13.39 -10.42 -9.99
CA LEU A 66 -12.15 -10.12 -10.71
C LEU A 66 -11.59 -8.74 -10.39
N SER A 67 -12.42 -7.82 -9.92
CA SER A 67 -11.98 -6.48 -9.50
C SER A 67 -11.00 -6.51 -8.33
N TYR A 68 -11.10 -7.51 -7.45
CA TYR A 68 -10.17 -7.67 -6.32
C TYR A 68 -8.75 -8.05 -6.73
N VAL A 69 -8.51 -8.43 -7.99
CA VAL A 69 -7.15 -8.67 -8.51
C VAL A 69 -6.33 -7.39 -8.51
N VAL A 70 -6.95 -6.23 -8.78
CA VAL A 70 -6.28 -4.93 -8.80
C VAL A 70 -5.68 -4.56 -7.42
N PRO A 71 -6.46 -4.53 -6.32
CA PRO A 71 -5.92 -4.27 -5.00
C PRO A 71 -4.99 -5.39 -4.51
N ALA A 72 -5.24 -6.66 -4.90
CA ALA A 72 -4.31 -7.75 -4.57
C ALA A 72 -2.92 -7.52 -5.18
N LEU A 73 -2.84 -7.04 -6.42
CA LEU A 73 -1.57 -6.69 -7.07
C LEU A 73 -0.88 -5.51 -6.36
N CYS A 74 -1.63 -4.48 -5.94
CA CYS A 74 -1.08 -3.40 -5.12
C CYS A 74 -0.48 -3.91 -3.81
N PHE A 75 -1.17 -4.82 -3.10
CA PHE A 75 -0.63 -5.42 -1.88
C PHE A 75 0.63 -6.24 -2.13
N LEU A 76 0.76 -6.92 -3.28
CA LEU A 76 1.98 -7.65 -3.64
C LEU A 76 3.18 -6.73 -3.81
N VAL A 77 2.99 -5.55 -4.44
CA VAL A 77 4.06 -4.55 -4.58
C VAL A 77 4.51 -4.05 -3.20
N VAL A 78 3.57 -3.77 -2.30
CA VAL A 78 3.88 -3.31 -0.94
C VAL A 78 4.55 -4.42 -0.11
N ALA A 79 4.08 -5.65 -0.23
CA ALA A 79 4.73 -6.80 0.40
C ALA A 79 6.17 -6.97 -0.11
N GLY A 80 6.40 -6.76 -1.42
CA GLY A 80 7.72 -6.72 -2.02
C GLY A 80 8.63 -5.65 -1.43
N PHE A 81 8.12 -4.43 -1.21
CA PHE A 81 8.85 -3.35 -0.53
C PHE A 81 9.22 -3.75 0.91
N GLY A 82 8.29 -4.33 1.67
CA GLY A 82 8.56 -4.81 3.03
C GLY A 82 9.61 -5.93 3.07
N ILE A 83 9.54 -6.89 2.14
CA ILE A 83 10.55 -7.96 2.03
C ILE A 83 11.92 -7.38 1.65
N PHE A 84 11.95 -6.40 0.75
CA PHE A 84 13.19 -5.72 0.36
C PHE A 84 13.84 -5.02 1.56
N ASP A 85 13.05 -4.29 2.35
CA ASP A 85 13.53 -3.64 3.56
C ASP A 85 14.01 -4.64 4.61
N LEU A 86 13.25 -5.70 4.87
CA LEU A 86 13.65 -6.79 5.79
C LEU A 86 14.96 -7.45 5.35
N ARG A 87 15.15 -7.67 4.05
CA ARG A 87 16.40 -8.20 3.49
C ARG A 87 17.55 -7.19 3.53
N ALA A 88 17.27 -5.89 3.46
CA ALA A 88 18.26 -4.84 3.62
C ALA A 88 18.67 -4.68 5.09
N ALA A 89 17.74 -4.84 6.03
CA ALA A 89 18.00 -4.89 7.47
C ALA A 89 18.82 -6.13 7.85
N ALA A 90 18.53 -7.30 7.27
CA ALA A 90 19.30 -8.52 7.51
C ALA A 90 20.74 -8.49 6.95
N ARG A 91 21.10 -7.49 6.14
CA ARG A 91 22.46 -7.27 5.62
C ARG A 91 23.21 -6.14 6.34
N ARG A 92 22.59 -5.46 7.30
CA ARG A 92 23.23 -4.43 8.14
C ARG A 92 23.74 -5.02 9.44
#